data_AF-B7FQB7-F1
#
_entry.id   AF-B7FQB7-F1
#
_cell.length_a   1.000
_cell.length_b   1.000
_cell.length_c   1.000
_cell.angle_alpha   90.00
_cell.angle_beta   90.00
_cell.angle_gamma   90.00
#
_symmetry.space_group_name_H-M   'P 1'
#
loop_
_entity.id
_entity.type
_entity.pdbx_description
1 polymer ?
#
loop_
_entity_poly.entity_id
_entity_poly.type
_entity_poly.pdbx_seq_one_letter_code
_entity_poly.pdbx_strand_id
1 'polypeptide(L)'
;MGLSAKPNQLPDEREQKARADKVHVIELFEIPDSDEPNYKARFPLSKEDEKYMSACVEKWDDDYGSMFRDTKVNYMQHTEAKLRKMGAVFLSLTLEQRRADVSNTH
;
A
#
# COMPACT_ATOMS: atom_id res chain seq x y z
N MET A 1 -56.53 -24.88 -13.16
CA MET A 1 -55.86 -24.02 -14.16
C MET A 1 -56.07 -22.57 -13.74
N GLY A 2 -55.00 -21.78 -13.54
CA GLY A 2 -55.11 -20.33 -13.37
C GLY A 2 -54.02 -19.71 -12.48
N LEU A 3 -52.78 -19.67 -12.95
CA LEU A 3 -51.68 -18.93 -12.32
C LEU A 3 -51.58 -17.51 -12.88
N SER A 4 -51.38 -16.55 -11.97
CA SER A 4 -50.70 -15.25 -12.10
C SER A 4 -51.39 -14.08 -12.84
N ALA A 5 -51.55 -12.97 -12.11
CA ALA A 5 -51.72 -11.64 -12.67
C ALA A 5 -50.66 -10.68 -12.06
N LYS A 6 -49.49 -10.64 -12.72
CA LYS A 6 -48.51 -9.53 -12.78
C LYS A 6 -47.72 -9.17 -11.50
N PRO A 7 -46.51 -9.73 -11.29
CA PRO A 7 -45.58 -9.31 -10.23
C PRO A 7 -44.62 -8.16 -10.59
N ASN A 8 -44.59 -7.67 -11.84
CA ASN A 8 -43.60 -6.66 -12.31
C ASN A 8 -44.26 -5.34 -12.75
N GLN A 9 -45.08 -4.74 -11.91
CA GLN A 9 -45.60 -3.39 -12.15
C GLN A 9 -44.77 -2.39 -11.34
N LEU A 10 -43.66 -1.94 -11.93
CA LEU A 10 -42.86 -0.83 -11.41
C LEU A 10 -43.59 0.50 -11.71
N PRO A 11 -43.68 1.43 -10.75
CA PRO A 11 -44.23 2.75 -11.01
C PRO A 11 -43.33 3.58 -11.95
N ASP A 12 -44.03 4.36 -12.77
CA ASP A 12 -43.64 5.14 -13.94
C ASP A 12 -42.58 6.23 -13.64
N GLU A 13 -41.51 6.27 -14.43
CA GLU A 13 -40.34 7.16 -14.32
C GLU A 13 -40.63 8.66 -14.61
N ARG A 14 -41.89 9.10 -14.64
CA ARG A 14 -42.27 10.49 -14.96
C ARG A 14 -42.23 11.47 -13.79
N GLU A 15 -41.91 11.03 -12.58
CA GLU A 15 -41.88 11.91 -11.40
C GLU A 15 -40.47 12.39 -11.00
N GLN A 16 -39.46 12.23 -11.86
CA GLN A 16 -38.09 12.70 -11.60
C GLN A 16 -37.70 14.00 -12.30
N LYS A 17 -38.65 14.72 -12.91
CA LYS A 17 -38.34 15.92 -13.73
C LYS A 17 -39.16 17.16 -13.38
N ALA A 18 -39.33 17.48 -12.10
CA ALA A 18 -39.89 18.77 -11.69
C ALA A 18 -39.46 19.16 -10.27
N ARG A 19 -38.31 19.85 -10.18
CA ARG A 19 -37.88 20.86 -9.17
C ARG A 19 -36.38 20.73 -8.87
N ALA A 20 -35.60 20.94 -9.92
CA ALA A 20 -34.37 21.71 -9.76
C ALA A 20 -34.76 23.12 -9.32
N ASP A 21 -34.41 23.49 -8.09
CA ASP A 21 -33.73 24.74 -7.71
C ASP A 21 -33.88 24.94 -6.20
N LYS A 22 -33.08 24.19 -5.43
CA LYS A 22 -32.65 24.63 -4.11
C LYS A 22 -31.15 24.45 -4.11
N VAL A 23 -30.45 25.54 -4.41
CA VAL A 23 -29.01 25.67 -4.21
C VAL A 23 -28.76 25.38 -2.73
N HIS A 24 -28.44 24.11 -2.41
CA HIS A 24 -27.80 23.78 -1.15
C HIS A 24 -26.38 24.31 -1.27
N VAL A 25 -26.19 25.54 -0.78
CA VAL A 25 -24.86 26.01 -0.42
C VAL A 25 -24.38 25.07 0.68
N ILE A 26 -23.62 24.06 0.28
CA ILE A 26 -22.84 23.28 1.21
C ILE A 26 -21.78 24.26 1.69
N GLU A 27 -21.95 24.79 2.90
CA GLU A 27 -20.86 25.45 3.61
C GLU A 27 -19.75 24.40 3.71
N LEU A 28 -18.76 24.52 2.83
CA LEU A 28 -17.48 23.83 2.97
C LEU A 28 -16.91 24.33 4.29
N PHE A 29 -17.14 23.57 5.37
CA PHE A 29 -16.39 23.74 6.59
C PHE A 29 -14.91 23.79 6.21
N GLU A 30 -14.22 24.85 6.66
CA GLU A 30 -12.78 24.97 6.51
C GLU A 30 -12.17 23.72 7.15
N ILE A 31 -11.65 22.82 6.32
CA ILE A 31 -10.86 21.70 6.80
C ILE A 31 -9.64 22.37 7.42
N PRO A 32 -9.43 22.33 8.75
CA PRO A 32 -8.16 22.81 9.29
C PRO A 32 -7.06 22.02 8.58
N ASP A 33 -6.01 22.71 8.10
CA ASP A 33 -4.79 22.05 7.64
C ASP A 33 -4.36 21.12 8.78
N SER A 34 -4.68 19.83 8.63
CA SER A 34 -4.29 18.79 9.56
C SER A 34 -2.82 18.56 9.27
N ASP A 35 -2.00 19.49 9.77
CA ASP A 35 -0.55 19.42 9.88
C ASP A 35 -0.20 18.43 11.02
N GLU A 36 -0.91 17.30 11.09
CA GLU A 36 -0.37 16.16 11.80
C GLU A 36 0.77 15.67 10.92
N PRO A 37 2.04 15.73 11.38
CA PRO A 37 3.12 15.13 10.64
C PRO A 37 2.74 13.67 10.50
N ASN A 38 2.41 13.25 9.28
CA ASN A 38 2.29 11.84 8.97
C ASN A 38 3.64 11.27 9.35
N TYR A 39 3.71 10.62 10.51
CA TYR A 39 4.90 9.99 11.02
C TYR A 39 5.19 8.84 10.05
N LYS A 40 5.79 9.17 8.90
CA LYS A 40 6.56 8.23 8.11
C LYS A 40 7.40 7.52 9.13
N ALA A 41 7.09 6.25 9.35
CA ALA A 41 7.61 5.50 10.47
C ALA A 41 9.12 5.77 10.53
N ARG A 42 9.60 6.29 11.66
CA ARG A 42 11.03 6.67 11.84
C ARG A 42 11.99 5.55 11.42
N PHE A 43 11.47 4.33 11.34
CA PHE A 43 12.10 3.14 10.81
C PHE A 43 11.18 2.56 9.73
N PRO A 44 11.52 2.74 8.43
CA PRO A 44 10.68 2.26 7.34
C PRO A 44 10.72 0.72 7.18
N LEU A 45 11.67 0.05 7.84
CA LEU A 45 11.80 -1.40 7.91
C LEU A 45 11.85 -1.86 9.38
N SER A 46 11.26 -3.03 9.64
CA SER A 46 11.42 -3.73 10.91
C SER A 46 12.85 -4.24 11.06
N LYS A 47 13.32 -4.49 12.28
CA LYS A 47 14.67 -5.05 12.51
C LYS A 47 14.88 -6.40 11.81
N GLU A 48 13.83 -7.23 11.80
CA GLU A 48 13.86 -8.53 11.13
C GLU A 48 13.92 -8.39 9.61
N ASP A 49 13.13 -7.48 9.04
CA ASP A 49 13.16 -7.17 7.61
C ASP A 49 14.52 -6.62 7.17
N GLU A 50 15.15 -5.80 8.01
CA GLU A 50 16.48 -5.24 7.74
C GLU A 50 17.56 -6.33 7.74
N LYS A 51 17.54 -7.24 8.72
CA LYS A 51 18.46 -8.40 8.77
C LYS A 51 18.22 -9.36 7.61
N TYR A 52 16.96 -9.53 7.22
CA TYR A 52 16.60 -10.32 6.06
C TYR A 52 17.17 -9.71 4.77
N MET A 53 16.94 -8.41 4.56
CA MET A 53 17.42 -7.71 3.38
C MET A 53 18.94 -7.60 3.34
N SER A 54 19.62 -7.48 4.49
CA SER A 54 21.08 -7.48 4.53
C SER A 54 21.66 -8.80 4.00
N ALA A 55 21.11 -9.94 4.43
CA ALA A 55 21.55 -11.25 3.93
C ALA A 55 21.22 -11.45 2.43
N CYS A 56 20.11 -10.88 1.96
CA CYS A 56 19.75 -10.92 0.55
C CYS A 56 20.74 -10.12 -0.31
N VAL A 57 20.95 -8.86 0.05
CA VAL A 57 21.84 -7.92 -0.67
C VAL A 57 23.30 -8.36 -0.57
N GLU A 58 23.75 -8.94 0.54
CA GLU A 58 25.13 -9.46 0.66
C GLU A 58 25.46 -10.54 -0.39
N LYS A 59 24.47 -11.35 -0.78
CA LYS A 59 24.69 -12.44 -1.75
C LYS A 59 24.47 -12.04 -3.20
N TRP A 60 23.45 -11.24 -3.48
CA TRP A 60 22.97 -10.97 -4.84
C TRP A 60 22.95 -9.48 -5.20
N ASP A 61 23.30 -8.59 -4.27
CA ASP A 61 23.35 -7.14 -4.43
C ASP A 61 22.02 -6.55 -4.93
N ASP A 62 21.93 -6.13 -6.19
CA ASP A 62 20.70 -5.62 -6.83
C ASP A 62 20.00 -6.64 -7.78
N ASP A 63 20.45 -7.89 -7.85
CA ASP A 63 19.83 -8.91 -8.72
C ASP A 63 18.61 -9.58 -8.06
N TYR A 64 17.49 -8.84 -8.02
CA TYR A 64 16.24 -9.28 -7.40
C TYR A 64 15.63 -10.53 -8.05
N GLY A 65 15.94 -10.81 -9.33
CA GLY A 65 15.48 -12.00 -10.02
C GLY A 65 16.16 -13.27 -9.51
N SER A 66 17.47 -13.21 -9.27
CA SER A 66 18.22 -14.30 -8.65
C SER A 66 17.88 -14.46 -7.17
N MET A 67 17.69 -13.36 -6.42
CA MET A 67 17.19 -13.41 -5.04
C MET A 67 15.83 -14.10 -4.95
N PHE A 68 14.91 -13.79 -5.88
CA PHE A 68 13.57 -14.38 -5.88
C PHE A 68 13.61 -15.90 -6.05
N ARG A 69 14.51 -16.41 -6.92
CA ARG A 69 14.67 -17.85 -7.19
C ARG A 69 15.45 -18.59 -6.09
N ASP A 70 16.30 -17.88 -5.34
CA ASP A 70 17.10 -18.47 -4.28
C ASP A 70 16.28 -18.67 -3.00
N THR A 71 15.62 -19.82 -2.89
CA THR A 71 14.77 -20.18 -1.75
C THR A 71 15.52 -20.31 -0.43
N LYS A 72 16.86 -20.39 -0.44
CA LYS A 72 17.67 -20.41 0.78
C LYS A 72 17.85 -19.02 1.37
N VAL A 73 17.97 -18.02 0.50
CA VAL A 73 18.14 -16.62 0.90
C VAL A 73 16.80 -15.93 1.04
N ASN A 74 15.87 -16.16 0.10
CA ASN A 74 14.47 -15.75 0.19
C ASN A 74 13.63 -16.75 1.00
N TYR A 75 14.00 -16.98 2.26
CA TYR A 75 13.28 -17.93 3.13
C TYR A 75 11.85 -17.46 3.46
N MET A 76 11.58 -16.16 3.39
CA MET A 76 10.24 -15.59 3.55
C MET A 76 9.38 -15.69 2.28
N GLN A 77 9.95 -16.21 1.19
CA GLN A 77 9.28 -16.42 -0.11
C GLN A 77 8.57 -15.16 -0.61
N HIS A 78 9.18 -14.00 -0.41
CA HIS A 78 8.66 -12.74 -0.92
C HIS A 78 8.67 -12.72 -2.44
N THR A 79 7.68 -12.04 -3.01
CA THR A 79 7.63 -11.80 -4.45
C THR A 79 8.75 -10.86 -4.87
N GLU A 80 9.19 -10.97 -6.12
CA GLU A 80 10.23 -10.09 -6.68
C GLU A 80 9.88 -8.59 -6.50
N ALA A 81 8.61 -8.22 -6.69
CA ALA A 81 8.16 -6.84 -6.50
C ALA A 81 8.28 -6.37 -5.03
N LYS A 82 8.07 -7.26 -4.06
CA LYS A 82 8.23 -6.95 -2.63
C LYS A 82 9.71 -6.82 -2.27
N LEU A 83 10.56 -7.72 -2.78
CA LEU A 83 12.01 -7.65 -2.64
C LEU A 83 12.58 -6.35 -3.20
N ARG A 84 12.16 -5.94 -4.41
CA ARG A 84 12.57 -4.65 -4.99
C ARG A 84 12.20 -3.45 -4.12
N LYS A 85 10.97 -3.43 -3.59
CA LYS A 85 10.53 -2.35 -2.69
C LYS A 85 11.35 -2.32 -1.41
N MET A 86 11.59 -3.47 -0.80
CA MET A 86 12.36 -3.57 0.44
C MET A 86 13.85 -3.27 0.23
N GLY A 87 14.43 -3.75 -0.87
CA GLY A 87 15.80 -3.44 -1.29
C GLY A 87 16.01 -1.97 -1.58
N ALA A 88 15.12 -1.35 -2.37
CA ALA A 88 15.17 0.08 -2.62
C ALA A 88 15.11 0.90 -1.32
N VAL A 89 14.24 0.52 -0.39
CA VAL A 89 14.18 1.15 0.94
C VAL A 89 15.48 0.91 1.71
N PHE A 90 15.97 -0.33 1.78
CA PHE A 90 17.18 -0.71 2.52
C PHE A 90 18.46 -0.03 2.00
N LEU A 91 18.62 0.09 0.68
CA LEU A 91 19.72 0.80 0.05
C LEU A 91 19.61 2.32 0.24
N SER A 92 18.38 2.86 0.34
CA SER A 92 18.15 4.28 0.63
C SER A 92 18.31 4.65 2.11
N LEU A 93 18.33 3.67 3.03
CA LEU A 93 18.52 3.92 4.46
C LEU A 93 19.93 4.45 4.73
N THR A 94 20.00 5.60 5.41
CA THR A 94 21.28 6.12 5.91
C THR A 94 21.80 5.24 7.06
N LEU A 95 23.11 5.30 7.32
CA LEU A 95 23.77 4.49 8.36
C LEU A 95 23.17 4.71 9.75
N GLU A 96 22.60 5.90 10.00
CA GLU A 96 21.89 6.26 11.24
C GLU A 96 20.47 5.67 11.34
N GLN A 97 19.85 5.34 10.21
CA GLN A 97 18.52 4.75 10.15
C GLN A 97 18.55 3.21 10.16
N ARG A 98 19.71 2.62 9.86
CA ARG A 98 19.94 1.18 10.00
C ARG A 98 20.08 0.81 11.47
N ARG A 99 19.24 -0.10 11.93
CA ARG A 99 19.26 -0.62 13.32
C ARG A 99 20.15 -1.86 13.46
N ALA A 100 20.44 -2.53 12.36
CA ALA A 100 21.33 -3.67 12.23
C ALA A 100 22.73 -3.15 11.89
N ASP A 101 23.69 -3.56 12.71
CA ASP A 101 25.12 -3.42 12.44
C ASP A 101 25.44 -4.25 11.19
N VAL A 102 25.28 -3.64 10.01
CA VAL A 102 25.92 -4.15 8.81
C VAL A 102 27.38 -3.80 8.96
N SER A 103 28.15 -4.76 9.46
CA SER A 103 29.60 -4.66 9.58
C SER A 103 30.17 -4.47 8.17
N ASN A 104 30.33 -3.20 7.79
CA ASN A 104 30.87 -2.76 6.52
C ASN A 104 32.32 -3.27 6.45
N THR A 105 32.51 -4.44 5.84
CA THR A 105 33.85 -5.01 5.63
C THR A 105 34.25 -4.63 4.21
N HIS A 106 35.36 -3.89 4.15
CA HIS A 106 35.78 -2.99 3.10
C HIS A 106 36.34 -3.69 1.86
#